data_AF-A0A0J8B2S5-F1
#
_entry.id   AF-A0A0J8B2S5-F1
#
_cell.length_a   1.000
_cell.length_b   1.000
_cell.length_c   1.000
_cell.angle_alpha   90.00
_cell.angle_beta   90.00
_cell.angle_gamma   90.00
#
_symmetry.space_group_name_H-M   'P 1'
#
loop_
_entity.id
_entity.type
_entity.pdbx_description
1 polymer ?
#
loop_
_entity_poly.entity_id
_entity_poly.type
_entity_poly.pdbx_seq_one_letter_code
_entity_poly.pdbx_strand_id
1 'polypeptide(L)'
;MTDQALLPNPAWANEFIKQFIRLRSTLSELSERIPLPVPTEQRTPLPHPNNVKAWCQRMMDENQLPILAEIVRIDQVNTRAALKHLVELVRADNEKDLLTSVMVWLWALLMRLDALLLPDTAAVLRNLFRALATRRSMMDADDDMLGAVNIALTIIHRVFGQSIPMNDNR
;
A
#
# COMPACT_ATOMS: atom_id res chain seq x y z
N MET A 1 -14.02 18.24 -8.05
CA MET A 1 -13.77 19.10 -6.87
C MET A 1 -13.53 18.17 -5.70
N THR A 2 -12.41 18.26 -5.00
CA THR A 2 -12.13 17.40 -3.84
C THR A 2 -12.94 17.91 -2.66
N ASP A 3 -13.86 17.10 -2.13
CA ASP A 3 -14.62 17.48 -0.94
C ASP A 3 -13.67 17.61 0.25
N GLN A 4 -13.55 18.83 0.80
CA GLN A 4 -12.65 19.11 1.91
C GLN A 4 -13.04 18.34 3.18
N ALA A 5 -14.30 17.93 3.32
CA ALA A 5 -14.77 17.15 4.46
C ALA A 5 -14.22 15.72 4.49
N LEU A 6 -13.82 15.17 3.33
CA LEU A 6 -13.29 13.82 3.19
C LEU A 6 -11.77 13.74 3.36
N LEU A 7 -11.10 14.88 3.57
CA LEU A 7 -9.67 14.93 3.78
C LEU A 7 -9.31 14.59 5.24
N PRO A 8 -8.21 13.86 5.46
CA PRO A 8 -7.75 13.59 6.81
C PRO A 8 -7.32 14.89 7.52
N ASN A 9 -7.61 14.99 8.82
CA ASN A 9 -7.15 16.10 9.65
C ASN A 9 -5.60 16.21 9.59
N PRO A 10 -5.03 17.39 9.30
CA PRO A 10 -3.58 17.58 9.23
C PRO A 10 -2.83 17.19 10.51
N ALA A 11 -3.40 17.43 11.69
CA ALA A 11 -2.80 17.05 12.96
C ALA A 11 -2.74 15.53 13.12
N TRP A 12 -3.81 14.82 12.74
CA TRP A 12 -3.84 13.36 12.69
C TRP A 12 -2.79 12.83 11.70
N ALA A 13 -2.71 13.40 10.50
CA ALA A 13 -1.79 12.94 9.47
C ALA A 13 -0.33 13.04 9.94
N ASN A 14 0.04 14.16 10.58
CA ASN A 14 1.38 14.35 11.13
C ASN A 14 1.73 13.33 12.21
N GLU A 15 0.79 13.03 13.11
CA GLU A 15 1.02 12.05 14.17
C GLU A 15 1.08 10.62 13.63
N PHE A 16 0.19 10.28 12.70
CA PHE A 16 0.19 8.99 12.02
C PHE A 16 1.53 8.73 11.31
N ILE A 17 2.09 9.72 10.60
CA ILE A 17 3.37 9.56 9.89
C ILE A 17 4.51 9.24 10.86
N LYS A 18 4.56 9.89 12.03
CA LYS A 18 5.60 9.57 13.03
C LYS A 18 5.50 8.12 13.48
N GLN A 19 4.29 7.65 13.77
CA GLN A 19 4.05 6.26 14.16
C GLN A 19 4.39 5.29 13.03
N PHE A 20 4.04 5.62 11.80
CA PHE A 20 4.34 4.80 10.62
C PHE A 20 5.84 4.68 10.37
N ILE A 21 6.60 5.79 10.47
CA ILE A 21 8.06 5.77 10.33
C ILE A 21 8.69 4.94 11.45
N ARG A 22 8.25 5.12 12.69
CA ARG A 22 8.72 4.30 13.83
C ARG A 22 8.48 2.82 13.57
N LEU A 23 7.29 2.46 13.11
CA LEU A 23 6.93 1.09 12.82
C LEU A 23 7.81 0.49 11.71
N ARG A 24 8.13 1.26 10.67
CA ARG A 24 9.06 0.84 9.61
C ARG A 24 10.47 0.58 10.15
N SER A 25 10.97 1.42 11.04
CA SER A 25 12.27 1.21 11.69
C SER A 25 12.27 -0.08 12.53
N THR A 26 11.25 -0.26 13.39
CA THR A 26 11.11 -1.49 14.19
C THR A 26 11.04 -2.75 13.31
N LEU A 27 10.33 -2.67 12.18
CA LEU A 27 10.22 -3.79 11.25
C LEU A 27 11.56 -4.10 10.56
N SER A 28 12.35 -3.08 10.24
CA SER A 28 13.70 -3.24 9.71
C SER A 28 14.61 -3.95 10.71
N GLU A 29 14.62 -3.49 11.96
CA GLU A 29 15.38 -4.13 13.05
C GLU A 29 14.93 -5.58 13.28
N LEU A 30 13.61 -5.83 13.21
CA LEU A 30 13.08 -7.19 13.35
C LEU A 30 13.55 -8.09 12.19
N SER A 31 13.62 -7.56 10.96
CA SER A 31 14.08 -8.31 9.80
C SER A 31 15.55 -8.74 9.89
N GLU A 32 16.38 -7.94 10.57
CA GLU A 32 17.78 -8.28 10.82
C GLU A 32 17.94 -9.34 11.94
N ARG A 33 17.00 -9.36 12.89
CA ARG A 33 17.03 -10.26 14.05
C ARG A 33 16.43 -11.63 13.80
N ILE A 34 15.49 -11.74 12.86
CA ILE A 34 14.87 -13.02 12.50
C ILE A 34 15.83 -13.76 11.56
N PRO A 35 16.41 -14.90 11.96
CA PRO A 35 17.19 -15.73 11.06
C PRO A 35 16.33 -16.12 9.86
N LEU A 36 16.93 -16.23 8.67
CA LEU A 36 16.22 -16.79 7.51
C LEU A 36 15.57 -18.12 7.95
N PRO A 37 14.24 -18.21 7.92
CA PRO A 37 13.56 -19.38 8.43
C PRO A 37 13.82 -20.55 7.51
N VAL A 38 14.08 -21.71 8.12
CA VAL A 38 14.14 -23.00 7.43
C VAL A 38 12.84 -23.16 6.62
N PRO A 39 12.89 -23.55 5.33
CA PRO A 39 11.70 -23.78 4.53
C PRO A 39 10.75 -24.71 5.29
N THR A 40 9.70 -24.15 5.88
CA THR A 40 8.72 -24.93 6.62
C THR A 40 7.64 -25.29 5.62
N GLU A 41 7.42 -26.58 5.39
CA GLU A 41 6.57 -27.16 4.34
C GLU A 41 5.10 -26.68 4.32
N GLN A 42 4.67 -25.91 5.32
CA GLN A 42 3.26 -25.69 5.62
C GLN A 42 2.67 -24.37 5.12
N ARG A 43 3.40 -23.52 4.37
CA ARG A 43 2.85 -22.22 3.93
C ARG A 43 3.15 -21.91 2.48
N THR A 44 2.12 -21.47 1.76
CA THR A 44 2.21 -21.04 0.36
C THR A 44 3.34 -20.02 0.22
N PRO A 45 4.38 -20.30 -0.59
CA PRO A 45 5.43 -19.34 -0.85
C PRO A 45 4.83 -18.08 -1.48
N LEU A 46 5.45 -16.92 -1.22
CA LEU A 46 5.07 -15.67 -1.89
C LEU A 46 5.08 -15.90 -3.42
N PRO A 47 4.08 -15.37 -4.15
CA PRO A 47 4.06 -15.55 -5.59
C PRO A 47 5.32 -14.99 -6.24
N HIS A 48 5.80 -15.66 -7.28
CA HIS A 48 6.91 -15.15 -8.07
C HIS A 48 6.61 -13.72 -8.58
N PRO A 49 7.56 -12.76 -8.60
CA PRO A 49 7.31 -11.36 -8.97
C PRO A 49 6.54 -11.18 -10.30
N ASN A 50 6.88 -12.01 -11.28
CA ASN A 50 6.28 -11.96 -12.63
C ASN A 50 4.93 -12.69 -12.74
N ASN A 51 4.49 -13.40 -11.71
CA ASN A 51 3.22 -14.12 -11.73
C ASN A 51 2.07 -13.21 -11.28
N VAL A 52 1.62 -12.36 -12.21
CA VAL A 52 0.53 -11.39 -12.00
C VAL A 52 -0.72 -12.06 -11.44
N LYS A 53 -1.13 -13.19 -12.03
CA LYS A 53 -2.35 -13.90 -11.65
C LYS A 53 -2.30 -14.38 -10.20
N ALA A 54 -1.18 -14.98 -9.78
CA ALA A 54 -1.03 -15.46 -8.42
C ALA A 54 -0.96 -14.31 -7.41
N TRP A 55 -0.32 -13.19 -7.75
CA TRP A 55 -0.36 -11.98 -6.92
C TRP A 55 -1.77 -11.43 -6.76
N CYS A 56 -2.52 -11.30 -7.86
CA CYS A 56 -3.90 -10.82 -7.80
C CYS A 56 -4.78 -11.75 -6.95
N GLN A 57 -4.69 -13.07 -7.15
CA GLN A 57 -5.44 -14.04 -6.34
C GLN A 57 -5.07 -13.93 -4.85
N ARG A 58 -3.78 -13.82 -4.54
CA ARG A 58 -3.29 -13.67 -3.16
C ARG A 58 -3.79 -12.38 -2.50
N MET A 59 -3.82 -11.29 -3.24
CA MET A 59 -4.22 -9.98 -2.70
C MET A 59 -5.74 -9.85 -2.51
N MET A 60 -6.53 -10.54 -3.32
CA MET A 60 -7.98 -10.52 -3.24
C MET A 60 -8.54 -11.52 -2.22
N ASP A 61 -7.77 -12.54 -1.82
CA ASP A 61 -8.22 -13.54 -0.85
C ASP A 61 -8.26 -12.98 0.58
N GLU A 62 -9.47 -12.71 1.07
CA GLU A 62 -9.72 -12.18 2.42
C GLU A 62 -9.37 -13.15 3.55
N ASN A 63 -9.27 -14.45 3.25
CA ASN A 63 -8.86 -15.46 4.24
C ASN A 63 -7.33 -15.51 4.42
N GLN A 64 -6.59 -14.71 3.65
CA GLN A 64 -5.17 -14.86 3.43
C GLN A 64 -4.45 -13.50 3.45
N LEU A 65 -4.67 -12.78 4.54
CA LEU A 65 -4.01 -11.50 4.82
C LEU A 65 -2.50 -11.66 5.07
N PRO A 66 -1.68 -10.64 4.74
CA PRO A 66 -0.25 -10.69 4.96
C PRO A 66 0.07 -10.81 6.45
N ILE A 67 0.83 -11.84 6.83
CA ILE A 67 1.31 -12.00 8.20
C ILE A 67 2.69 -11.35 8.37
N LEU A 68 3.03 -10.98 9.61
CA LEU A 68 4.32 -10.33 9.92
C LEU A 68 5.53 -11.08 9.35
N ALA A 69 5.52 -12.43 9.43
CA ALA A 69 6.61 -13.25 8.91
C ALA A 69 6.77 -13.15 7.38
N GLU A 70 5.69 -12.95 6.63
CA GLU A 70 5.74 -12.73 5.17
C GLU A 70 6.22 -11.32 4.86
N ILE A 71 5.68 -10.33 5.58
CA ILE A 71 6.04 -8.92 5.43
C ILE A 71 7.53 -8.73 5.68
N VAL A 72 8.10 -9.34 6.72
CA VAL A 72 9.54 -9.26 7.00
C VAL A 72 10.38 -9.88 5.88
N ARG A 73 9.90 -10.94 5.22
CA ARG A 73 10.65 -11.69 4.20
C ARG A 73 10.54 -11.12 2.79
N ILE A 74 9.54 -10.29 2.52
CA ILE A 74 9.37 -9.75 1.17
C ILE A 74 10.57 -8.84 0.84
N ASP A 75 11.21 -9.16 -0.28
CA ASP A 75 12.32 -8.39 -0.82
C ASP A 75 11.81 -7.23 -1.69
N GLN A 76 12.71 -6.31 -2.02
CA GLN A 76 12.34 -5.12 -2.80
C GLN A 76 11.92 -5.46 -4.23
N VAL A 77 12.34 -6.59 -4.78
CA VAL A 77 11.92 -7.03 -6.12
C VAL A 77 10.45 -7.41 -6.10
N ASN A 78 10.05 -8.25 -5.16
CA ASN A 78 8.66 -8.64 -4.94
C ASN A 78 7.81 -7.45 -4.50
N THR A 79 8.28 -6.59 -3.60
CA THR A 79 7.53 -5.41 -3.15
C THR A 79 7.16 -4.51 -4.33
N ARG A 80 8.13 -4.19 -5.20
CA ARG A 80 7.88 -3.33 -6.36
C ARG A 80 6.97 -4.01 -7.40
N ALA A 81 7.14 -5.32 -7.63
CA ALA A 81 6.29 -6.05 -8.56
C ALA A 81 4.84 -6.13 -8.06
N ALA A 82 4.65 -6.47 -6.78
CA ALA A 82 3.35 -6.51 -6.12
C ALA A 82 2.63 -5.15 -6.15
N LEU A 83 3.35 -4.04 -5.90
CA LEU A 83 2.80 -2.68 -6.02
C LEU A 83 2.33 -2.35 -7.45
N LYS A 84 3.02 -2.84 -8.48
CA LYS A 84 2.56 -2.68 -9.88
C LYS A 84 1.23 -3.41 -10.10
N HIS A 85 1.09 -4.63 -9.58
CA HIS A 85 -0.14 -5.40 -9.71
C HIS A 85 -1.30 -4.76 -8.93
N LEU A 86 -1.02 -4.16 -7.76
CA LEU A 86 -2.02 -3.42 -6.98
C LEU A 86 -2.61 -2.23 -7.73
N VAL A 87 -1.82 -1.52 -8.54
CA VAL A 87 -2.35 -0.40 -9.34
C VAL A 87 -3.49 -0.87 -10.22
N GLU A 88 -3.32 -2.03 -10.87
CA GLU A 88 -4.35 -2.59 -11.75
C GLU A 88 -5.57 -3.06 -10.96
N LEU A 89 -5.39 -3.64 -9.76
CA LEU A 89 -6.49 -4.03 -8.89
C LEU A 89 -7.31 -2.84 -8.38
N VAL A 90 -6.67 -1.75 -7.96
CA VAL A 90 -7.36 -0.55 -7.47
C VAL A 90 -8.06 0.18 -8.62
N ARG A 91 -7.47 0.15 -9.83
CA ARG A 91 -8.03 0.77 -11.03
C ARG A 91 -9.17 0.00 -11.67
N ALA A 92 -9.25 -1.31 -11.46
CA ALA A 92 -10.26 -2.13 -12.13
C ALA A 92 -11.66 -1.56 -11.88
N ASP A 93 -12.28 -0.98 -12.92
CA ASP A 93 -13.60 -0.31 -12.90
C ASP A 93 -14.77 -1.27 -12.62
N ASN A 94 -14.47 -2.51 -12.23
CA ASN A 94 -15.49 -3.46 -11.86
C ASN A 94 -16.18 -2.90 -10.61
N GLU A 95 -17.51 -2.83 -10.65
CA GLU A 95 -18.45 -2.38 -9.61
C GLU A 95 -18.29 -3.06 -8.23
N LYS A 96 -17.26 -3.87 -8.04
CA LYS A 96 -16.87 -4.41 -6.75
C LYS A 96 -16.20 -3.32 -5.93
N ASP A 97 -16.71 -3.16 -4.73
CA ASP A 97 -16.12 -2.34 -3.69
C ASP A 97 -14.65 -2.70 -3.50
N LEU A 98 -13.86 -1.71 -3.11
CA LEU A 98 -12.44 -1.90 -2.85
C LEU A 98 -12.28 -2.87 -1.67
N LEU A 99 -11.74 -4.06 -1.96
CA LEU A 99 -11.62 -5.11 -0.95
C LEU A 99 -10.67 -4.71 0.19
N THR A 100 -11.05 -5.04 1.42
CA THR A 100 -10.21 -4.84 2.61
C THR A 100 -8.86 -5.54 2.46
N SER A 101 -8.85 -6.77 1.93
CA SER A 101 -7.63 -7.54 1.69
C SER A 101 -6.62 -6.80 0.81
N VAL A 102 -7.09 -6.16 -0.26
CA VAL A 102 -6.27 -5.36 -1.19
C VAL A 102 -5.63 -4.18 -0.46
N MET A 103 -6.38 -3.50 0.40
CA MET A 103 -5.87 -2.36 1.17
C MET A 103 -4.88 -2.76 2.26
N VAL A 104 -5.08 -3.90 2.92
CA VAL A 104 -4.14 -4.46 3.89
C VAL A 104 -2.83 -4.84 3.19
N TRP A 105 -2.89 -5.48 2.02
CA TRP A 105 -1.70 -5.77 1.21
C TRP A 105 -0.98 -4.50 0.76
N LEU A 106 -1.71 -3.48 0.34
CA LEU A 106 -1.11 -2.20 0.00
C LEU A 106 -0.34 -1.60 1.18
N TRP A 107 -0.95 -1.57 2.36
CA TRP A 107 -0.29 -1.04 3.55
C TRP A 107 0.97 -1.83 3.90
N ALA A 108 0.90 -3.17 3.89
CA ALA A 108 2.05 -4.04 4.13
C ALA A 108 3.20 -3.80 3.14
N LEU A 109 2.89 -3.58 1.86
CA LEU A 109 3.88 -3.31 0.83
C LEU A 109 4.48 -1.90 0.97
N LEU A 110 3.67 -0.90 1.32
CA LEU A 110 4.16 0.44 1.63
C LEU A 110 5.03 0.48 2.88
N MET A 111 4.82 -0.40 3.86
CA MET A 111 5.74 -0.54 5.00
C MET A 111 7.11 -1.06 4.57
N ARG A 112 7.15 -1.97 3.59
CA ARG A 112 8.37 -2.64 3.14
C ARG A 112 9.14 -1.90 2.07
N LEU A 113 8.47 -1.05 1.29
CA LEU A 113 9.09 -0.31 0.20
C LEU A 113 10.18 0.63 0.72
N ASP A 114 11.38 0.60 0.14
CA ASP A 114 12.47 1.52 0.52
C ASP A 114 12.12 2.99 0.28
N ALA A 115 12.66 3.88 1.11
CA ALA A 115 12.43 5.32 0.99
C ALA A 115 13.15 5.93 -0.24
N LEU A 116 14.31 5.39 -0.63
CA LEU A 116 15.01 5.78 -1.84
C LEU A 116 14.37 5.12 -3.06
N LEU A 117 13.45 5.85 -3.69
CA LEU A 117 12.67 5.33 -4.81
C LEU A 117 13.46 5.34 -6.12
N LEU A 118 13.38 4.22 -6.84
CA LEU A 118 13.71 4.20 -8.26
C LEU A 118 12.67 5.01 -9.06
N PRO A 119 13.05 5.63 -10.20
CA PRO A 119 12.12 6.41 -11.03
C PRO A 119 10.85 5.65 -11.40
N ASP A 120 11.00 4.37 -11.77
CA ASP A 120 9.87 3.50 -12.10
C ASP A 120 8.95 3.27 -10.91
N THR A 121 9.50 3.11 -9.70
CA THR A 121 8.71 2.92 -8.49
C THR A 121 7.97 4.18 -8.08
N ALA A 122 8.61 5.35 -8.24
CA ALA A 122 7.95 6.63 -8.08
C ALA A 122 6.76 6.80 -9.05
N ALA A 123 6.92 6.39 -10.32
CA ALA A 123 5.83 6.40 -11.29
C ALA A 123 4.67 5.47 -10.90
N VAL A 124 4.97 4.27 -10.38
CA VAL A 124 3.97 3.33 -9.85
C VAL A 124 3.19 3.95 -8.68
N LEU A 125 3.89 4.57 -7.72
CA LEU A 125 3.24 5.23 -6.59
C LEU A 125 2.34 6.40 -7.03
N ARG A 126 2.75 7.21 -8.02
CA ARG A 126 1.90 8.27 -8.57
C ARG A 126 0.67 7.70 -9.29
N ASN A 127 0.80 6.57 -9.97
CA ASN A 127 -0.33 5.89 -10.60
C ASN A 127 -1.32 5.34 -9.57
N LEU A 128 -0.79 4.77 -8.49
CA LEU A 128 -1.59 4.29 -7.37
C LEU A 128 -2.29 5.44 -6.65
N PHE A 129 -1.59 6.54 -6.38
CA PHE A 129 -2.17 7.74 -5.77
C PHE A 129 -3.34 8.27 -6.61
N ARG A 130 -3.19 8.33 -7.93
CA ARG A 130 -4.28 8.71 -8.86
C ARG A 130 -5.48 7.76 -8.76
N ALA A 131 -5.23 6.45 -8.77
CA ALA A 131 -6.29 5.45 -8.69
C ALA A 131 -7.07 5.55 -7.36
N LEU A 132 -6.36 5.64 -6.24
CA LEU A 132 -6.94 5.82 -4.91
C LEU A 132 -7.70 7.15 -4.77
N ALA A 133 -7.16 8.24 -5.31
CA ALA A 133 -7.83 9.54 -5.29
C ALA A 133 -9.12 9.53 -6.12
N THR A 134 -9.12 8.80 -7.24
CA THR A 134 -10.31 8.61 -8.09
C THR A 134 -11.37 7.79 -7.34
N ARG A 135 -10.99 6.66 -6.73
CA ARG A 135 -11.88 5.87 -5.88
C ARG A 135 -12.46 6.71 -4.74
N ARG A 136 -11.61 7.44 -4.00
CA ARG A 136 -12.04 8.34 -2.93
C ARG A 136 -13.06 9.39 -3.38
N SER A 137 -12.95 9.90 -4.62
CA SER A 137 -13.90 10.89 -5.13
C SER A 137 -15.29 10.34 -5.41
N MET A 138 -15.44 9.01 -5.42
CA MET A 138 -16.70 8.28 -5.58
C MET A 138 -17.25 7.75 -4.25
N MET A 139 -16.52 7.93 -3.14
CA MET A 139 -16.89 7.43 -1.81
C MET A 139 -17.64 8.50 -1.02
N ASP A 140 -18.62 8.06 -0.23
CA ASP A 140 -19.33 8.89 0.73
C ASP A 140 -18.59 8.95 2.08
N ALA A 141 -19.00 9.86 2.96
CA ALA A 141 -18.35 10.09 4.25
C ALA A 141 -18.49 8.91 5.24
N ASP A 142 -19.48 8.04 5.03
CA ASP A 142 -19.79 6.85 5.81
C ASP A 142 -19.23 5.56 5.20
N ASP A 143 -18.48 5.64 4.10
CA ASP A 143 -17.81 4.49 3.50
C ASP A 143 -16.71 3.94 4.44
N ASP A 144 -16.86 2.67 4.85
CA ASP A 144 -15.93 1.98 5.74
C ASP A 144 -14.47 2.00 5.24
N MET A 145 -14.27 2.06 3.91
CA MET A 145 -12.96 2.02 3.27
C MET A 145 -12.31 3.41 3.12
N LEU A 146 -13.07 4.49 3.31
CA LEU A 146 -12.56 5.86 3.19
C LEU A 146 -11.34 6.11 4.09
N GLY A 147 -11.39 5.60 5.33
CA GLY A 147 -10.28 5.71 6.28
C GLY A 147 -9.01 5.03 5.76
N ALA A 148 -9.13 3.81 5.24
CA ALA A 148 -8.01 3.06 4.68
C ALA A 148 -7.41 3.74 3.44
N VAL A 149 -8.25 4.28 2.56
CA VAL A 149 -7.81 5.04 1.38
C VAL A 149 -7.08 6.32 1.78
N ASN A 150 -7.58 7.06 2.78
CA ASN A 150 -6.93 8.25 3.30
C ASN A 150 -5.58 7.95 3.96
N ILE A 151 -5.45 6.84 4.67
CA ILE A 151 -4.17 6.35 5.20
C ILE A 151 -3.18 6.10 4.06
N ALA A 152 -3.57 5.35 3.04
CA ALA A 152 -2.70 5.03 1.91
C ALA A 152 -2.26 6.29 1.15
N LEU A 153 -3.18 7.20 0.84
CA LEU A 153 -2.87 8.49 0.21
C LEU A 153 -1.90 9.32 1.06
N THR A 154 -2.10 9.35 2.37
CA THR A 154 -1.22 10.08 3.31
C THR A 154 0.19 9.52 3.29
N ILE A 155 0.35 8.20 3.33
CA ILE A 155 1.68 7.55 3.25
C ILE A 155 2.36 7.90 1.92
N ILE A 156 1.68 7.70 0.80
CA ILE A 156 2.25 7.89 -0.52
C ILE A 156 2.68 9.36 -0.73
N HIS A 157 1.87 10.32 -0.30
CA HIS A 157 2.19 11.74 -0.40
C HIS A 157 3.29 12.17 0.58
N ARG A 158 3.16 11.85 1.87
CA ARG A 158 3.98 12.47 2.92
C ARG A 158 5.26 11.71 3.23
N VAL A 159 5.27 10.38 3.07
CA VAL A 159 6.46 9.54 3.33
C VAL A 159 7.30 9.42 2.07
N PHE A 160 6.65 9.18 0.94
CA PHE A 160 7.34 8.91 -0.33
C PHE A 160 7.42 10.12 -1.26
N GLY A 161 6.79 11.24 -0.89
CA GLY A 161 6.78 12.47 -1.71
C GLY A 161 6.07 12.30 -3.05
N GLN A 162 5.26 11.24 -3.23
CA GLN A 162 4.62 10.93 -4.50
C GLN A 162 3.16 11.37 -4.48
N SER A 163 2.91 12.65 -4.70
CA SER A 163 1.57 13.12 -5.03
C SER A 163 1.52 13.61 -6.47
N ILE A 164 0.31 13.86 -6.93
CA ILE A 164 0.11 14.71 -8.11
C ILE A 164 0.40 16.14 -7.63
N PRO A 165 1.17 16.96 -8.37
CA PRO A 165 1.10 18.39 -8.17
C PRO A 165 -0.35 18.78 -8.44
N MET A 166 -1.10 19.10 -7.38
CA MET A 166 -2.28 19.94 -7.57
C MET A 166 -1.73 21.21 -8.22
N ASN A 167 -2.34 21.66 -9.32
CA ASN A 167 -2.09 23.01 -9.76
C ASN A 167 -2.49 23.92 -8.60
N ASP A 168 -1.52 24.29 -7.76
CA ASP A 168 -1.56 25.49 -6.94
C ASP A 168 -1.56 26.64 -7.95
N ASN A 169 -2.75 26.88 -8.54
CA ASN A 169 -3.00 28.09 -9.26
C ASN A 169 -2.91 29.22 -8.25
N ARG A 170 -1.85 30.00 -8.45
CA ARG A 170 -1.76 31.46 -8.27
C ARG A 170 -3.08 32.16 -7.96
#